data_AF-A0A949HTT0-F1
#
_entry.id   AF-A0A949HTT0-F1
#
_cell.length_a   1.000
_cell.length_b   1.000
_cell.length_c   1.000
_cell.angle_alpha   90.00
_cell.angle_beta   90.00
_cell.angle_gamma   90.00
#
_symmetry.space_group_name_H-M   'P 1'
#
loop_
_entity.id
_entity.type
_entity.pdbx_description
1 polymer ?
#
loop_
_entity_poly.entity_id
_entity_poly.type
_entity_poly.pdbx_seq_one_letter_code
_entity_poly.pdbx_strand_id
1 'polypeptide(L)' 'MKILVIGSGGREHALVWKLAQSPHATAIWCAPGNAGIARERLAKNSSPVECVSIGAEDLPNLLAFAQKKKIE' A
#
# COMPACT_ATOMS: atom_id res chain seq x y z
N MET A 1 -9.44 0.26 -7.76
CA MET A 1 -8.84 -0.65 -6.79
C MET A 1 -7.98 0.13 -5.83
N LYS A 2 -8.51 0.30 -4.61
CA LYS A 2 -7.78 0.77 -3.43
C LYS A 2 -7.16 -0.42 -2.75
N ILE A 3 -5.83 -0.44 -2.63
CA ILE A 3 -5.08 -1.64 -2.21
C ILE A 3 -4.29 -1.32 -0.94
N LEU A 4 -4.27 -2.26 0.01
CA LEU A 4 -3.41 -2.22 1.19
C LEU A 4 -2.46 -3.42 1.17
N VAL A 5 -1.16 -3.17 1.21
CA VAL A 5 -0.12 -4.20 1.34
C VAL A 5 0.42 -4.21 2.76
N ILE A 6 0.48 -5.39 3.39
CA ILE A 6 0.93 -5.53 4.79
C ILE A 6 2.36 -6.08 4.81
N GLY A 7 3.25 -5.37 5.48
CA GLY A 7 4.67 -5.68 5.65
C GLY A 7 5.59 -4.53 5.20
N SER A 8 6.90 -4.78 5.26
CA SER A 8 7.94 -3.78 4.98
C SER A 8 9.18 -4.36 4.30
N GLY A 9 9.15 -5.62 3.88
CA GLY A 9 10.27 -6.30 3.25
C GLY A 9 10.38 -6.07 1.74
N GLY A 10 11.39 -6.67 1.13
CA GLY A 10 11.59 -6.61 -0.33
C GLY A 10 10.48 -7.31 -1.12
N ARG A 11 9.84 -8.34 -0.54
CA ARG A 11 8.68 -9.01 -1.15
C ARG A 11 7.51 -8.07 -1.29
N GLU A 12 7.18 -7.34 -0.22
CA GLU A 12 6.08 -6.36 -0.25
C GLU A 12 6.41 -5.21 -1.21
N HIS A 13 7.68 -4.80 -1.30
CA HIS A 13 8.09 -3.83 -2.31
C HIS A 13 7.88 -4.36 -3.73
N ALA A 14 8.29 -5.59 -4.05
CA ALA A 14 8.05 -6.18 -5.37
C ALA A 14 6.55 -6.27 -5.71
N LEU A 15 5.70 -6.61 -4.74
CA LEU A 15 4.24 -6.61 -4.90
C LEU A 15 3.72 -5.20 -5.18
N VAL A 16 4.08 -4.20 -4.37
CA VAL A 16 3.69 -2.80 -4.57
C VAL A 16 4.15 -2.31 -5.94
N TRP A 17 5.40 -2.54 -6.32
CA TRP A 17 5.96 -2.15 -7.61
C TRP A 17 5.14 -2.70 -8.76
N LYS A 18 4.70 -3.97 -8.68
CA LYS A 18 3.89 -4.56 -9.73
C LYS A 18 2.45 -4.05 -9.73
N LEU A 19 1.84 -3.88 -8.56
CA LEU A 19 0.48 -3.38 -8.41
C LEU A 19 0.35 -1.92 -8.86
N ALA A 20 1.37 -1.09 -8.62
CA ALA A 20 1.41 0.31 -9.05
C ALA A 20 1.35 0.48 -10.58
N GLN A 21 1.76 -0.52 -11.35
CA GLN A 21 1.66 -0.52 -12.81
C GLN A 21 0.24 -0.80 -13.32
N SER A 22 -0.66 -1.30 -12.48
CA SER A 22 -2.02 -1.66 -12.90
C SER A 22 -2.85 -0.43 -13.24
N PRO A 23 -3.56 -0.39 -14.39
CA PRO A 23 -4.50 0.69 -14.69
C PRO A 23 -5.72 0.71 -13.75
N HIS A 24 -5.91 -0.36 -12.97
CA HIS A 24 -7.02 -0.47 -12.02
C HIS A 24 -6.65 0.05 -10.63
N ALA A 25 -5.36 0.15 -10.30
CA ALA A 25 -4.90 0.71 -9.03
C ALA A 25 -5.17 2.22 -8.99
N THR A 26 -5.99 2.65 -8.03
CA THR A 26 -6.36 4.06 -7.84
C THR A 26 -5.69 4.69 -6.62
N ALA A 27 -5.33 3.87 -5.63
CA ALA A 27 -4.51 4.23 -4.49
C ALA A 27 -3.90 2.95 -3.90
N ILE A 28 -2.67 3.05 -3.39
CA ILE A 28 -1.98 1.94 -2.72
C ILE A 28 -1.40 2.48 -1.41
N TRP A 29 -1.65 1.74 -0.34
CA TRP A 29 -1.01 1.93 0.96
C TRP A 29 -0.15 0.73 1.32
N CYS A 30 0.89 0.95 2.11
CA CYS A 30 1.68 -0.12 2.70
C CYS A 30 1.86 0.08 4.21
N ALA A 31 1.63 -0.97 4.99
CA ALA A 31 1.64 -0.93 6.45
C ALA A 31 2.65 -1.95 7.02
N PRO A 32 3.79 -1.54 7.63
CA PRO A 32 4.26 -0.16 7.76
C PRO A 32 5.00 0.35 6.50
N GLY A 33 5.37 -0.53 5.58
CA GLY A 33 6.17 -0.19 4.41
C GLY A 33 7.63 0.18 4.74
N ASN A 34 8.35 0.65 3.73
CA ASN A 34 9.75 1.09 3.85
C ASN A 34 10.04 2.27 2.89
N ALA A 35 11.28 2.79 2.91
CA ALA A 35 11.68 3.92 2.08
C ALA A 35 11.69 3.62 0.57
N GLY A 36 11.88 2.36 0.15
CA GLY A 36 11.78 1.95 -1.25
C GLY A 36 10.33 2.00 -1.74
N ILE A 37 9.42 1.43 -0.95
CA ILE A 37 7.97 1.43 -1.22
C ILE A 37 7.43 2.85 -1.35
N ALA A 38 7.84 3.76 -0.46
CA ALA A 38 7.41 5.16 -0.48
C ALA A 38 7.80 5.94 -1.74
N ARG A 39 8.74 5.41 -2.56
CA ARG A 39 9.17 6.03 -3.82
C ARG A 39 8.37 5.55 -5.03
N GLU A 40 7.61 4.47 -4.88
CA GLU A 40 6.78 3.94 -5.97
C GLU A 40 5.61 4.90 -6.27
N ARG A 41 5.23 4.96 -7.55
CA ARG A 41 4.13 5.79 -8.04
C ARG A 41 3.18 4.99 -8.91
N LEU A 42 1.90 5.26 -8.75
CA LEU A 42 0.85 4.61 -9.52
C LEU A 42 0.89 5.10 -10.98
N ALA A 43 0.94 4.18 -11.93
CA ALA A 43 0.96 4.50 -13.36
C ALA A 43 -0.33 5.22 -13.82
N LYS A 44 -1.45 4.97 -13.14
CA LYS A 44 -2.76 5.54 -13.49
C LYS A 44 -2.85 7.06 -13.33
N ASN A 45 -2.26 7.60 -12.26
CA ASN A 45 -2.48 8.98 -11.84
C ASN A 45 -1.22 9.63 -11.22
N SER A 46 -0.08 8.95 -11.29
CA SER A 46 1.21 9.38 -10.72
C SER A 46 1.20 9.63 -9.21
N SER A 47 0.16 9.19 -8.48
CA SER A 47 0.10 9.35 -7.02
C SER A 47 1.16 8.46 -6.36
N PRO A 48 1.82 8.92 -5.29
CA PRO A 48 2.76 8.09 -4.55
C PRO A 48 2.05 6.94 -3.83
N VAL A 49 2.79 5.87 -3.53
CA VAL A 49 2.37 4.85 -2.57
C VAL A 49 2.57 5.40 -1.15
N GLU A 50 1.54 5.31 -0.32
CA GLU A 50 1.56 5.84 1.04
C GLU A 50 1.97 4.76 2.05
N CYS A 51 3.12 4.93 2.70
CA CYS A 51 3.49 4.11 3.87
C CYS A 51 2.76 4.65 5.11
N VAL A 52 2.02 3.80 5.82
CA VAL A 52 1.25 4.18 7.01
C VAL A 52 1.90 3.60 8.26
N SER A 53 1.96 4.36 9.35
CA SER A 53 2.55 3.92 10.62
C SER A 53 1.63 2.97 11.39
N ILE A 54 1.31 1.82 10.79
CA ILE A 54 0.56 0.72 11.38
C ILE A 54 1.43 -0.53 11.29
N GLY A 55 1.63 -1.21 12.42
CA GLY A 55 2.43 -2.44 12.47
C GLY A 55 1.77 -3.58 11.68
N ALA A 56 2.56 -4.48 11.10
CA ALA A 56 2.05 -5.59 10.29
C ALA A 56 1.18 -6.57 11.11
N GLU A 57 1.36 -6.62 12.42
CA GLU A 57 0.61 -7.45 13.36
C GLU A 57 -0.50 -6.69 14.10
N ASP A 58 -0.67 -5.39 13.83
CA ASP A 58 -1.69 -4.54 14.44
C ASP A 58 -3.04 -4.71 13.73
N LEU A 59 -3.60 -5.92 13.85
CA LEU A 59 -4.84 -6.32 13.17
C LEU A 59 -6.02 -5.36 13.42
N PRO A 60 -6.26 -4.84 14.65
CA PRO A 60 -7.36 -3.91 14.89
C PRO A 60 -7.22 -2.61 14.09
N ASN A 61 -6.03 -2.00 14.07
CA ASN A 61 -5.82 -0.77 13.33
C ASN A 61 -5.78 -0.99 11.82
N LEU A 62 -5.26 -2.14 11.35
CA LEU A 62 -5.32 -2.54 9.94
C LEU A 62 -6.77 -2.68 9.47
N LEU A 63 -7.63 -3.33 10.26
CA LEU A 63 -9.05 -3.48 9.95
C LEU A 63 -9.76 -2.12 9.90
N ALA A 64 -9.57 -1.30 10.94
CA ALA A 64 -10.16 0.04 11.00
C ALA A 64 -9.71 0.92 9.83
N PHE A 65 -8.43 0.85 9.46
CA PHE A 65 -7.87 1.54 8.31
C PHE A 65 -8.49 1.05 7.00
N ALA A 66 -8.56 -0.27 6.81
CA ALA A 66 -9.10 -0.87 5.60
C ALA A 66 -10.57 -0.48 5.37
N GLN A 67 -11.38 -0.53 6.42
CA GLN A 67 -12.78 -0.09 6.39
C GLN A 67 -12.91 1.40 6.10
N LYS A 68 -12.13 2.25 6.79
CA LYS A 68 -12.16 3.72 6.61
C LYS A 68 -11.77 4.12 5.20
N LYS A 69 -10.74 3.50 4.62
CA LYS A 69 -10.28 3.80 3.26
C LYS A 69 -11.13 3.12 2.18
N LYS A 70 -11.97 2.14 2.55
CA LYS A 70 -12.72 1.27 1.65
C LYS A 70 -11.78 0.52 0.71
N ILE A 71 -10.84 -0.23 1.30
CA ILE A 71 -9.93 -1.12 0.57
C ILE A 71 -10.75 -2.23 -0.08
N GLU A 72 -10.38 -2.59 -1.32
CA GLU A 72 -10.99 -3.66 -2.12
C GLU A 72 -10.19 -4.95 -2.03
#